data_AF-A0A816LT74-F1
#
_entry.id   AF-A0A816LT74-F1
#
_cell.length_a   1.000
_cell.length_b   1.000
_cell.length_c   1.000
_cell.angle_alpha   90.00
_cell.angle_beta   90.00
_cell.angle_gamma   90.00
#
_symmetry.space_group_name_H-M   'P 1'
#
loop_
_entity.id
_entity.type
_entity.pdbx_description
1 polymer ?
#
loop_
_entity_poly.entity_id
_entity_poly.type
_entity_poly.pdbx_seq_one_letter_code
_entity_poly.pdbx_strand_id
1 'polypeptide(L)' 'VDKASELLVAFDVDKVNELLFTFDVDKANELLVAFDVDKANELLVAFDVDEASELSFVFDIDKSESFEDAGLIMIID' A
#
# COMPACT_ATOMS: atom_id res chain seq x y z
N VAL A 1 -5.00 -18.81 0.47
CA VAL A 1 -3.79 -19.46 -0.10
C VAL A 1 -3.76 -19.31 -1.61
N ASP A 2 -3.65 -18.06 -2.08
CA ASP A 2 -3.18 -17.80 -3.44
C ASP A 2 -1.66 -17.76 -3.36
N LYS A 3 -1.01 -18.85 -3.76
CA LYS A 3 0.44 -18.83 -3.98
C LYS A 3 0.70 -18.07 -5.28
N ALA A 4 0.97 -16.78 -5.18
CA ALA A 4 1.43 -16.01 -6.32
C ALA A 4 2.96 -16.08 -6.36
N SER A 5 3.55 -16.38 -7.52
CA SER A 5 5.01 -16.19 -7.66
C SER A 5 5.36 -14.70 -7.52
N GLU A 6 4.46 -13.82 -7.94
CA GLU A 6 4.65 -12.37 -7.94
C GLU A 6 3.28 -11.71 -7.77
N LEU A 7 3.16 -10.75 -6.85
CA LEU A 7 1.95 -9.95 -6.66
C LEU A 7 2.28 -8.48 -6.89
N LEU A 8 1.69 -7.91 -7.94
CA LEU A 8 1.79 -6.50 -8.29
C LEU A 8 0.46 -5.81 -7.99
N VAL A 9 0.50 -4.73 -7.21
CA VAL A 9 -0.67 -3.93 -6.91
C VAL A 9 -0.37 -2.46 -7.16
N ALA A 10 -1.22 -1.79 -7.93
CA ALA A 10 -1.09 -0.38 -8.24
C ALA A 10 -2.42 0.34 -8.02
N PHE A 11 -2.37 1.48 -7.32
CA PHE A 11 -3.52 2.35 -7.13
C PHE A 11 -3.17 3.77 -7.55
N ASP A 12 -4.14 4.42 -8.19
CA ASP A 12 -4.10 5.81 -8.62
C ASP A 12 -5.37 6.48 -8.10
N VAL A 13 -5.20 7.52 -7.28
CA VAL A 13 -6.29 8.23 -6.63
C VAL A 13 -6.13 9.75 -6.78
N ASP A 14 -6.99 10.35 -7.60
CA ASP A 14 -7.03 11.80 -7.84
C ASP A 14 -7.38 12.63 -6.59
N LYS A 15 -8.56 12.40 -5.99
CA LYS A 15 -9.03 13.18 -4.83
C LYS A 15 -9.94 12.38 -3.94
N VAL A 16 -9.65 12.41 -2.66
CA VAL A 16 -10.43 11.75 -1.63
C VAL A 16 -10.18 12.42 -0.28
N ASN A 17 -11.10 12.30 0.68
CA ASN A 17 -10.84 12.78 2.03
C ASN A 17 -9.99 11.78 2.82
N GLU A 18 -10.40 10.51 2.83
CA GLU A 18 -9.75 9.41 3.54
C GLU A 18 -9.49 8.23 2.60
N LEU A 19 -8.28 7.69 2.64
CA LEU A 19 -7.92 6.41 2.00
C LEU A 19 -7.44 5.42 3.06
N LEU A 20 -8.06 4.24 3.05
CA LEU A 20 -7.60 3.09 3.82
C LEU A 20 -7.38 1.91 2.89
N PHE A 21 -6.16 1.38 2.88
CA PHE A 21 -5.83 0.13 2.21
C PHE A 21 -5.36 -0.91 3.21
N THR A 22 -5.87 -2.14 3.07
CA THR A 22 -5.47 -3.31 3.85
C THR A 22 -5.16 -4.44 2.88
N PHE A 23 -3.97 -5.03 3.01
CA PHE A 23 -3.56 -6.19 2.23
C PHE A 23 -3.16 -7.32 3.16
N ASP A 24 -3.64 -8.51 2.82
CA ASP A 24 -3.33 -9.77 3.48
C ASP A 24 -2.72 -10.68 2.41
N VAL A 25 -1.46 -11.06 2.60
CA VAL A 25 -0.68 -11.83 1.64
C VAL A 25 -0.06 -13.06 2.31
N ASP A 26 -0.72 -14.22 2.11
CA ASP A 26 -0.25 -15.52 2.62
C ASP A 26 1.17 -15.89 2.12
N LYS A 27 1.40 -15.91 0.79
CA LYS A 27 2.70 -16.28 0.21
C LYS A 27 2.92 -15.61 -1.14
N ALA A 28 3.99 -14.83 -1.24
CA ALA A 28 4.52 -14.32 -2.51
C ALA A 28 6.03 -14.60 -2.59
N ASN A 29 6.62 -14.87 -3.77
CA ASN A 29 8.08 -14.73 -3.85
C ASN A 29 8.43 -13.24 -3.88
N GLU A 30 7.68 -12.44 -4.64
CA GLU A 30 7.88 -11.01 -4.75
C GLU A 30 6.54 -10.27 -4.61
N LEU A 31 6.51 -9.25 -3.75
CA LEU A 31 5.38 -8.34 -3.55
C LEU A 31 5.83 -6.92 -3.87
N LEU A 32 5.17 -6.32 -4.86
CA LEU A 32 5.39 -4.94 -5.28
C LEU A 32 4.08 -4.18 -5.20
N VAL A 33 4.08 -3.09 -4.44
CA VAL A 33 2.90 -2.25 -4.28
C VAL A 33 3.25 -0.79 -4.55
N ALA A 34 2.46 -0.16 -5.41
CA ALA A 34 2.59 1.24 -5.80
C ALA A 34 1.29 2.00 -5.52
N PHE A 35 1.41 3.15 -4.89
CA PHE A 35 0.33 4.12 -4.71
C PHE A 35 0.73 5.44 -5.33
N ASP A 36 -0.16 6.00 -6.12
CA ASP A 36 -0.11 7.37 -6.62
C ASP A 36 -1.37 8.09 -6.12
N VAL A 37 -1.19 9.10 -5.28
CA VAL A 37 -2.30 9.83 -4.62
C VAL A 37 -2.10 11.32 -4.79
N ASP A 38 -2.95 11.94 -5.62
CA ASP A 38 -2.85 13.35 -5.99
C ASP A 38 -3.34 14.29 -4.88
N LYS A 39 -4.41 13.90 -4.16
CA LYS A 39 -4.93 14.59 -2.98
C LYS A 39 -5.65 13.65 -2.01
N ALA A 40 -5.16 13.59 -0.77
CA ALA A 40 -5.91 13.05 0.36
C ALA A 40 -5.72 13.93 1.62
N ASN A 41 -6.69 13.92 2.55
CA ASN A 41 -6.49 14.52 3.86
C ASN A 41 -5.86 13.51 4.83
N GLU A 42 -6.27 12.25 4.72
CA GLU A 42 -5.76 11.13 5.51
C GLU A 42 -5.45 9.92 4.61
N LEU A 43 -4.30 9.28 4.85
CA LEU A 43 -3.91 8.01 4.21
C LEU A 43 -3.38 7.04 5.24
N LEU A 44 -4.01 5.87 5.31
CA LEU A 44 -3.55 4.73 6.08
C LEU A 44 -3.40 3.51 5.17
N VAL A 45 -2.23 2.89 5.24
CA VAL A 45 -1.94 1.67 4.49
C VAL A 45 -1.41 0.62 5.45
N ALA A 46 -2.04 -0.54 5.45
CA ALA A 46 -1.67 -1.68 6.28
C ALA A 46 -1.38 -2.92 5.43
N PHE A 47 -0.25 -3.55 5.69
CA PHE A 47 0.16 -4.82 5.09
C PHE A 47 0.33 -5.87 6.17
N ASP A 48 -0.28 -7.03 5.95
CA ASP A 48 -0.05 -8.27 6.69
C ASP A 48 0.51 -9.30 5.70
N VAL A 49 1.76 -9.73 5.91
CA VAL A 49 2.48 -10.59 4.96
C VAL A 49 3.13 -11.75 5.71
N ASP A 50 2.61 -12.95 5.51
CA ASP A 50 3.08 -14.20 6.14
C ASP A 50 4.45 -14.65 5.58
N GLU A 51 4.64 -14.61 4.25
CA GLU A 51 5.88 -15.06 3.62
C GLU A 51 6.14 -14.31 2.31
N ALA A 52 7.24 -13.55 2.26
CA ALA A 52 7.75 -12.91 1.06
C ALA A 52 9.29 -13.04 0.96
N SER A 53 9.81 -13.37 -0.23
CA SER A 53 11.27 -13.32 -0.45
C SER A 53 11.74 -11.90 -0.76
N GLU A 54 10.93 -11.13 -1.48
CA GLU A 54 11.18 -9.73 -1.80
C GLU A 54 9.93 -8.88 -1.59
N LEU A 55 10.12 -7.71 -0.99
CA LEU A 55 9.08 -6.75 -0.60
C LEU A 55 9.51 -5.36 -1.07
N SER A 56 8.68 -4.69 -1.85
CA SER A 56 8.95 -3.33 -2.30
C SER A 56 7.67 -2.50 -2.38
N PHE A 57 7.73 -1.31 -1.78
CA PHE A 57 6.62 -0.37 -1.69
C PHE A 57 7.03 0.99 -2.22
N VAL A 58 6.20 1.55 -3.09
CA VAL A 58 6.35 2.89 -3.64
C VAL A 58 5.10 3.68 -3.30
N PHE A 59 5.28 4.83 -2.69
CA PHE A 59 4.20 5.78 -2.41
C PHE A 59 4.60 7.12 -3.00
N ASP A 60 3.86 7.54 -4.02
CA ASP A 60 3.87 8.91 -4.52
C ASP A 60 2.59 9.59 -4.04
N ILE A 61 2.76 10.73 -3.38
CA ILE A 61 1.66 11.49 -2.78
C ILE A 61 1.89 12.95 -3.10
N ASP A 62 1.17 13.46 -4.11
CA ASP A 62 1.19 14.88 -4.41
C ASP A 62 0.32 15.62 -3.37
N LYS A 63 0.80 16.77 -2.90
CA LYS A 63 0.22 17.46 -1.73
C LYS A 63 -0.16 18.87 -2.12
N SER A 64 -1.43 19.06 -2.49
CA SER A 64 -1.97 20.40 -2.73
C SER A 64 -3.02 20.88 -1.73
N GLU A 65 -3.45 20.03 -0.79
CA GLU A 65 -4.20 20.42 0.41
C GLU A 65 -3.58 19.77 1.65
N SER A 66 -3.79 20.38 2.81
CA SER A 66 -3.14 20.04 4.09
C SER A 66 -3.33 18.58 4.47
N PHE A 67 -2.34 17.72 4.18
CA PHE A 67 -2.31 16.34 4.67
C PHE A 67 -2.24 16.34 6.19
N GLU A 68 -3.27 15.80 6.86
CA GLU A 68 -3.35 15.80 8.32
C GLU A 68 -2.57 14.62 8.92
N ASP A 69 -2.69 13.43 8.33
CA ASP A 69 -1.99 12.24 8.80
C ASP A 69 -1.66 11.23 7.69
N ALA A 70 -0.46 10.65 7.74
CA ALA A 70 0.04 9.63 6.83
C ALA A 70 0.67 8.48 7.62
N GLY A 71 0.13 7.28 7.49
CA GLY A 71 0.64 6.10 8.20
C GLY A 71 0.81 4.88 7.29
N LEU A 72 1.97 4.24 7.40
CA LEU A 72 2.22 2.91 6.85
C LEU A 72 2.46 1.95 8.01
N ILE A 73 1.66 0.89 8.08
CA ILE A 73 1.80 -0.22 9.02
C ILE A 73 2.14 -1.47 8.22
N MET A 74 3.24 -2.12 8.58
CA MET A 74 3.64 -3.38 7.97
C MET A 74 3.87 -4.40 9.08
N ILE A 75 3.16 -5.52 8.99
CA ILE A 75 3.29 -6.70 9.83
C ILE A 75 3.80 -7.82 8.92
N ILE A 76 4.86 -8.49 9.37
CA ILE A 76 5.44 -9.66 8.70
C ILE A 76 5.54 -10.74 9.77
N ASP A 77 4.82 -11.84 9.59
CA ASP A 77 4.74 -12.96 10.55
C ASP A 77 5.83 -14.04 10.34
#